data_AF-A0A016T8S7-F1
#
_entry.id   AF-A0A016T8S7-F1
#
_cell.length_a   1.000
_cell.length_b   1.000
_cell.length_c   1.000
_cell.angle_alpha   90.00
_cell.angle_beta   90.00
_cell.angle_gamma   90.00
#
_symmetry.space_group_name_H-M   'P 1'
#
loop_
_entity.id
_entity.type
_entity.pdbx_description
1 polymer ?
#
loop_
_entity_poly.entity_id
_entity_poly.type
_entity_poly.pdbx_seq_one_letter_code
_entity_poly.pdbx_strand_id
1 'polypeptide(L)'
;MDCPVFYIRNQESDMGPPDSPDFALSGVSALTSIEWLWVAGFYLRARLAVGHALGGSHWASAKKEVQSRLGNYYGHIKKSTWSSLPELTNSNGSTCWGSCPAQAWSVGCILEACLDFVDLASAMN
;
A
#
# COMPACT_ATOMS: atom_id res chain seq x y z
N MET A 1 4.05 -16.50 -7.83
CA MET A 1 4.32 -15.22 -8.52
C MET A 1 3.80 -14.13 -7.60
N ASP A 2 4.61 -13.80 -6.62
CA ASP A 2 4.29 -12.84 -5.55
C ASP A 2 4.51 -11.44 -6.10
N CYS A 3 3.43 -10.71 -6.38
CA CYS A 3 3.51 -9.27 -6.56
C CYS A 3 3.36 -8.64 -5.16
N PRO A 4 4.39 -7.97 -4.62
CA PRO A 4 4.26 -7.20 -3.39
C PRO A 4 3.49 -5.91 -3.70
N VAL A 5 2.18 -6.04 -3.89
CA VAL A 5 1.29 -4.97 -4.37
C VAL A 5 1.13 -3.86 -3.32
N PHE A 6 1.26 -4.19 -2.03
CA PHE A 6 0.77 -3.37 -0.92
C PHE A 6 1.86 -2.93 0.08
N TYR A 7 3.12 -3.26 -0.22
CA TYR A 7 4.24 -3.20 0.72
C TYR A 7 4.70 -1.75 1.03
N ILE A 8 4.68 -1.37 2.31
CA ILE A 8 5.12 -0.03 2.79
C ILE A 8 6.47 -0.08 3.52
N ARG A 9 6.87 -1.20 4.11
CA ARG A 9 8.19 -1.37 4.78
C ARG A 9 9.20 -2.06 3.89
N ASN A 10 10.46 -2.13 4.32
CA ASN A 10 11.47 -3.09 3.87
C ASN A 10 11.95 -3.80 5.14
N GLN A 11 11.80 -5.13 5.29
CA GLN A 11 12.78 -6.10 5.89
C GLN A 11 12.19 -7.34 6.60
N GLU A 12 13.09 -8.32 6.69
CA GLU A 12 13.08 -9.72 7.17
C GLU A 12 12.52 -9.95 8.59
N SER A 13 11.77 -11.04 8.78
CA SER A 13 11.82 -11.84 10.02
C SER A 13 11.15 -13.20 9.80
N ASP A 14 11.87 -14.24 10.22
CA ASP A 14 11.52 -15.66 10.11
C ASP A 14 10.61 -16.07 11.29
N MET A 15 9.58 -16.89 11.04
CA MET A 15 8.59 -17.26 12.07
C MET A 15 9.07 -18.48 12.90
N GLY A 16 9.18 -18.32 14.22
CA GLY A 16 9.48 -19.42 15.16
C GLY A 16 8.28 -20.32 15.50
N PRO A 17 8.50 -21.48 16.16
CA PRO A 17 7.47 -22.49 16.44
C PRO A 17 6.42 -22.03 17.49
N PRO A 18 5.21 -22.66 17.50
CA PRO A 18 4.00 -22.17 18.18
C PRO A 18 4.01 -22.16 19.73
N ASP A 19 5.05 -22.70 20.37
CA ASP A 19 5.16 -22.78 21.84
C ASP A 19 6.33 -21.98 22.42
N SER A 20 6.97 -21.12 21.62
CA SER A 20 8.07 -20.26 22.08
C SER A 20 7.53 -18.99 22.76
N PRO A 21 8.30 -18.34 23.66
CA PRO A 21 7.96 -17.00 24.15
C PRO A 21 7.83 -15.95 23.02
N ASP A 22 8.40 -16.24 21.84
CA ASP A 22 8.21 -15.44 20.62
C ASP A 22 6.81 -15.59 20.03
N PHE A 23 6.01 -16.59 20.41
CA PHE A 23 4.61 -16.70 20.02
C PHE A 23 3.75 -15.57 20.62
N ALA A 24 4.05 -15.10 21.84
CA ALA A 24 3.38 -13.92 22.41
C ALA A 24 3.81 -12.63 21.67
N LEU A 25 5.08 -12.56 21.26
CA LEU A 25 5.55 -11.52 20.33
C LEU A 25 4.93 -11.68 18.94
N SER A 26 4.50 -12.89 18.54
CA SER A 26 3.86 -13.13 17.24
C SER A 26 2.48 -12.45 17.12
N GLY A 27 1.75 -12.29 18.22
CA GLY A 27 0.47 -11.56 18.23
C GLY A 27 0.65 -10.03 18.12
N VAL A 28 1.72 -9.50 18.72
CA VAL A 28 2.14 -8.10 18.56
C VAL A 28 2.75 -7.89 17.16
N SER A 29 3.51 -8.88 16.69
CA SER A 29 4.10 -8.95 15.35
C SER A 29 3.03 -9.01 14.26
N ALA A 30 1.94 -9.77 14.46
CA ALA A 30 0.81 -9.85 13.54
C ALA A 30 0.18 -8.47 13.30
N LEU A 31 0.02 -7.65 14.35
CA LEU A 31 -0.40 -6.25 14.18
C LEU A 31 0.65 -5.40 13.45
N THR A 32 1.95 -5.67 13.66
CA THR A 32 3.03 -4.99 12.91
C THR A 32 3.27 -5.53 11.50
N SER A 33 2.64 -6.65 11.16
CA SER A 33 2.76 -7.38 9.89
C SER A 33 1.47 -7.33 9.06
N ILE A 34 0.41 -6.74 9.61
CA ILE A 34 -0.81 -6.38 8.89
C ILE A 34 -0.58 -5.03 8.19
N GLU A 35 -0.77 -5.02 6.88
CA GLU A 35 -0.62 -3.84 6.05
C GLU A 35 -2.01 -3.31 5.70
N TRP A 36 -2.35 -2.14 6.25
CA TRP A 36 -3.62 -1.47 6.01
C TRP A 36 -3.57 -0.64 4.74
N LEU A 37 -4.49 -0.92 3.81
CA LEU A 37 -4.41 -0.31 2.49
C LEU A 37 -4.86 1.15 2.45
N TRP A 38 -5.77 1.56 3.33
CA TRP A 38 -6.18 2.97 3.45
C TRP A 38 -5.00 3.86 3.89
N VAL A 39 -4.10 3.36 4.74
CA VAL A 39 -2.89 4.07 5.17
C VAL A 39 -1.95 4.29 3.98
N ALA A 40 -1.85 3.30 3.08
CA ALA A 40 -1.08 3.43 1.85
C ALA A 40 -1.58 4.60 0.99
N GLY A 41 -2.90 4.79 0.88
CA GLY A 41 -3.49 5.92 0.18
C GLY A 41 -3.05 7.26 0.75
N PHE A 42 -3.12 7.45 2.07
CA PHE A 42 -2.62 8.67 2.73
C PHE A 42 -1.12 8.88 2.54
N TYR A 43 -0.32 7.80 2.58
CA TYR A 43 1.11 7.88 2.29
C TYR A 43 1.36 8.41 0.87
N LEU A 44 0.65 7.89 -0.14
CA LEU A 44 0.81 8.34 -1.53
C LEU A 44 0.48 9.83 -1.69
N ARG A 45 -0.62 10.28 -1.07
CA ARG A 45 -0.99 11.71 -1.06
C ARG A 45 0.11 12.57 -0.43
N ALA A 46 0.60 12.17 0.75
CA ALA A 46 1.68 12.88 1.44
C ALA A 46 2.97 12.89 0.61
N ARG A 47 3.31 11.78 -0.05
CA ARG A 47 4.50 11.65 -0.90
C ARG A 47 4.43 12.60 -2.10
N LEU A 48 3.25 12.76 -2.71
CA LEU A 48 3.00 13.73 -3.77
C LEU A 48 3.10 15.17 -3.25
N ALA A 49 2.41 15.49 -2.15
CA ALA A 49 2.41 16.83 -1.57
C ALA A 49 3.83 17.31 -1.20
N VAL A 50 4.60 16.46 -0.51
CA VAL A 50 5.99 16.77 -0.14
C VAL A 50 6.89 16.84 -1.37
N GLY A 51 6.75 15.91 -2.31
CA GLY A 51 7.52 15.91 -3.56
C GLY A 51 7.28 17.18 -4.38
N HIS A 52 6.02 17.63 -4.45
CA HIS A 52 5.62 18.84 -5.14
C HIS A 52 6.17 20.10 -4.45
N ALA A 53 6.08 20.17 -3.12
CA ALA A 53 6.63 21.27 -2.33
C ALA A 53 8.16 21.43 -2.47
N LEU A 54 8.89 20.31 -2.57
CA LEU A 54 10.34 20.31 -2.76
C LEU A 54 10.77 20.56 -4.21
N GLY A 55 9.93 20.22 -5.19
CA GLY A 55 10.18 20.42 -6.62
C GLY A 55 11.36 19.60 -7.18
N GLY A 56 11.73 19.91 -8.43
CA GLY A 56 12.90 19.35 -9.11
C GLY A 56 12.97 17.82 -9.13
N SER A 57 14.11 17.27 -8.68
CA SER A 57 14.36 15.83 -8.63
C SER A 57 13.45 15.10 -7.63
N HIS A 58 13.05 15.75 -6.54
CA HIS A 58 12.15 15.19 -5.53
C HIS A 58 10.75 14.97 -6.09
N TRP A 59 10.26 15.91 -6.91
CA TRP A 59 8.99 15.77 -7.61
C TRP A 59 9.02 14.63 -8.62
N ALA A 60 10.07 14.55 -9.45
CA ALA A 60 10.23 13.45 -10.41
C ALA A 60 10.27 12.08 -9.73
N SER A 61 11.00 11.98 -8.61
CA SER A 61 11.06 10.77 -7.77
C SER A 61 9.69 10.42 -7.17
N ALA A 62 8.97 11.40 -6.62
CA ALA A 62 7.62 11.20 -6.07
C ALA A 62 6.66 10.66 -7.12
N LYS A 63 6.62 11.29 -8.30
CA LYS A 63 5.75 10.84 -9.40
C LYS A 63 6.05 9.40 -9.80
N LYS A 64 7.33 9.06 -10.00
CA LYS A 64 7.74 7.71 -10.42
C LYS A 64 7.32 6.67 -9.39
N GLU A 65 7.54 6.93 -8.10
CA GLU A 65 7.18 6.01 -7.03
C GLU A 65 5.65 5.83 -6.95
N VAL A 66 4.91 6.92 -6.92
CA VAL A 66 3.45 6.89 -6.78
C VAL A 66 2.80 6.23 -7.99
N GLN A 67 3.23 6.56 -9.21
CA GLN A 67 2.72 5.94 -10.44
C GLN A 67 2.96 4.42 -10.45
N SER A 68 4.13 3.97 -10.00
CA SER A 68 4.45 2.54 -9.88
C SER A 68 3.49 1.83 -8.91
N ARG A 69 3.26 2.42 -7.73
CA ARG A 69 2.38 1.86 -6.69
C ARG A 69 0.91 1.84 -7.15
N LEU A 70 0.42 2.91 -7.79
CA LEU A 70 -0.92 2.95 -8.39
C LEU A 70 -1.08 1.88 -9.48
N GLY A 71 -0.05 1.63 -10.28
CA GLY A 71 -0.02 0.56 -11.27
C GLY A 71 -0.22 -0.83 -10.65
N ASN A 72 0.37 -1.08 -9.47
CA ASN A 72 0.18 -2.33 -8.75
C ASN A 72 -1.28 -2.50 -8.30
N TYR A 73 -1.89 -1.46 -7.74
CA TYR A 73 -3.30 -1.50 -7.31
C TYR A 73 -4.24 -1.73 -8.50
N TYR A 74 -4.00 -1.05 -9.61
CA TYR A 74 -4.74 -1.29 -10.85
C TYR A 74 -4.61 -2.74 -11.34
N GLY A 75 -3.38 -3.28 -11.32
CA GLY A 75 -3.11 -4.67 -11.66
C GLY A 75 -3.85 -5.66 -10.75
N HIS A 76 -3.96 -5.37 -9.46
CA HIS A 76 -4.73 -6.19 -8.52
C HIS A 76 -6.23 -6.13 -8.82
N ILE A 77 -6.79 -4.92 -8.96
CA ILE A 77 -8.21 -4.72 -9.29
C ILE A 77 -8.59 -5.54 -10.52
N LYS A 78 -7.77 -5.49 -11.59
CA LYS A 78 -8.01 -6.24 -12.84
C LYS A 78 -7.99 -7.76 -12.69
N LYS A 79 -7.26 -8.30 -11.72
CA LYS A 79 -7.12 -9.75 -11.50
C LYS A 79 -8.05 -10.27 -10.42
N SER A 80 -8.47 -9.40 -9.49
CA SER A 80 -9.32 -9.76 -8.36
C SER A 80 -10.73 -10.12 -8.82
N THR A 81 -11.32 -11.15 -8.21
CA THR A 81 -12.72 -11.55 -8.47
C THR A 81 -13.71 -10.41 -8.19
N TRP A 82 -13.38 -9.56 -7.22
CA TRP A 82 -14.25 -8.49 -6.75
C TRP A 82 -14.04 -7.16 -7.49
N SER A 83 -13.07 -7.09 -8.40
CA SER A 83 -12.66 -5.84 -9.06
C SER A 83 -12.45 -4.70 -8.07
N SER A 84 -11.86 -5.01 -6.93
CA SER A 84 -11.74 -4.11 -5.78
C SER A 84 -10.40 -4.30 -5.07
N LEU A 85 -10.23 -3.61 -3.96
CA LEU A 85 -9.04 -3.68 -3.13
C LEU A 85 -9.36 -4.21 -1.73
N PRO A 86 -8.48 -5.03 -1.14
CA PRO A 86 -8.70 -5.57 0.19
C PRO A 86 -8.58 -4.49 1.27
N GLU A 87 -9.14 -4.75 2.44
CA GLU A 87 -8.99 -3.91 3.62
C GLU A 87 -7.54 -3.94 4.15
N LEU A 88 -7.04 -5.16 4.33
CA LEU A 88 -5.72 -5.47 4.82
C LEU A 88 -5.06 -6.60 4.03
N THR A 89 -3.73 -6.57 4.00
CA THR A 89 -2.89 -7.69 3.58
C THR A 89 -2.01 -8.15 4.73
N ASN A 90 -1.59 -9.41 4.69
CA ASN A 90 -0.53 -9.92 5.54
C ASN A 90 0.83 -9.41 5.02
N SER A 91 1.91 -9.79 5.71
CA SER A 91 3.28 -9.41 5.38
C SER A 91 3.58 -9.56 3.89
N ASN A 92 4.31 -8.59 3.34
CA ASN A 92 4.77 -8.60 1.94
C ASN A 92 3.61 -8.63 0.92
N GLY A 93 2.47 -8.03 1.25
CA GLY A 93 1.28 -8.00 0.39
C GLY A 93 0.58 -9.36 0.21
N SER A 94 0.85 -10.35 1.07
CA SER A 94 0.19 -11.66 0.98
C SER A 94 -1.30 -11.58 1.36
N THR A 95 -2.13 -12.40 0.72
CA THR A 95 -3.59 -12.37 0.95
C THR A 95 -3.91 -12.72 2.39
N CYS A 96 -4.70 -11.87 3.05
CA CYS A 96 -5.27 -12.17 4.37
C CYS A 96 -6.70 -12.67 4.20
N TRP A 97 -6.97 -13.92 4.58
CA TRP A 97 -8.29 -14.55 4.44
C TRP A 97 -9.35 -13.96 5.39
N GLY A 98 -8.94 -13.34 6.50
CA GLY A 98 -9.83 -12.61 7.41
C GLY A 98 -10.15 -11.18 6.94
N SER A 99 -9.53 -10.74 5.85
CA SER A 99 -9.72 -9.40 5.27
C SER A 99 -10.96 -9.34 4.41
N CYS A 100 -11.67 -8.21 4.44
CA CYS A 100 -12.64 -7.92 3.39
C CYS A 100 -11.91 -7.74 2.06
N PRO A 101 -12.19 -8.54 1.02
CA PRO A 101 -11.48 -8.45 -0.27
C PRO A 101 -11.91 -7.24 -1.12
N ALA A 102 -12.95 -6.52 -0.70
CA ALA A 102 -13.53 -5.38 -1.41
C ALA A 102 -13.96 -4.28 -0.42
N GLN A 103 -13.00 -3.48 0.04
CA GLN A 103 -13.25 -2.51 1.10
C GLN A 103 -13.30 -1.07 0.59
N ALA A 104 -14.37 -0.35 0.97
CA ALA A 104 -14.69 0.96 0.43
C ALA A 104 -13.64 2.03 0.78
N TRP A 105 -13.14 2.05 2.03
CA TRP A 105 -12.10 3.03 2.41
C TRP A 105 -10.79 2.81 1.68
N SER A 106 -10.49 1.58 1.26
CA SER A 106 -9.22 1.25 0.63
C SER A 106 -9.24 1.81 -0.78
N VAL A 107 -10.31 1.52 -1.51
CA VAL A 107 -10.54 2.07 -2.85
C VAL A 107 -10.66 3.59 -2.80
N GLY A 108 -11.42 4.15 -1.85
CA GLY A 108 -11.58 5.60 -1.70
C GLY A 108 -10.26 6.34 -1.51
N CYS A 109 -9.42 5.89 -0.56
CA CYS A 109 -8.12 6.52 -0.31
C CYS A 109 -7.16 6.41 -1.51
N ILE A 110 -7.20 5.32 -2.29
CA ILE A 110 -6.40 5.19 -3.50
C ILE A 110 -6.92 6.10 -4.63
N LEU A 111 -8.24 6.24 -4.78
CA LEU A 111 -8.83 7.17 -5.75
C LEU A 111 -8.46 8.63 -5.45
N GLU A 112 -8.48 9.03 -4.19
CA GLU A 112 -7.99 10.35 -3.75
C GLU A 112 -6.52 10.57 -4.14
N ALA A 113 -5.66 9.56 -3.96
CA ALA A 113 -4.26 9.64 -4.38
C ALA A 113 -4.10 9.74 -5.92
N CYS A 114 -4.96 9.07 -6.69
CA CYS A 114 -5.00 9.22 -8.14
C CYS A 114 -5.42 10.64 -8.56
N LEU A 115 -6.41 11.22 -7.89
CA LEU A 115 -6.86 12.58 -8.15
C LEU A 115 -5.75 13.60 -7.88
N ASP A 116 -5.14 13.55 -6.69
CA ASP A 116 -3.99 14.38 -6.33
C ASP A 116 -2.85 14.24 -7.36
N PHE A 117 -2.59 13.02 -7.85
CA PHE A 117 -1.56 12.79 -8.86
C PHE A 117 -1.87 13.52 -10.17
N VAL A 118 -3.11 13.43 -10.66
CA VAL A 118 -3.53 14.08 -11.91
C VAL A 118 -3.51 15.60 -11.76
N ASP A 119 -4.04 16.12 -10.66
CA ASP A 119 -4.12 17.56 -10.41
C ASP A 119 -2.72 18.18 -10.32
N LEU A 120 -1.82 17.59 -9.52
CA LEU A 120 -0.45 18.09 -9.36
C LEU A 120 0.41 17.88 -10.61
N ALA A 121 0.16 16.83 -11.40
CA ALA A 121 0.87 16.62 -12.66
C ALA A 121 0.42 17.59 -13.75
N SER A 122 -0.87 17.95 -13.77
CA SER A 122 -1.44 18.88 -14.76
C SER A 122 -1.11 20.34 -14.47
N ALA A 123 -0.94 20.73 -13.20
CA ALA A 123 -0.58 22.08 -12.79
C ALA A 123 0.83 22.54 -13.23
N MET A 124 1.65 21.64 -13.80
CA MET A 124 3.02 21.95 -14.26
C MET A 124 3.17 22.02 -15.80
N ASN A 125 2.06 21.95 -16.55
CA ASN A 125 2.02 22.24 -17.99
C ASN A 125 1.43 23.64 -18.23
#